data_AF-B7P7S3-F1
#
_entry.id   AF-B7P7S3-F1
#
_cell.length_a   1.000
_cell.length_b   1.000
_cell.length_c   1.000
_cell.angle_alpha   90.00
_cell.angle_beta   90.00
_cell.angle_gamma   90.00
#
_symmetry.space_group_name_H-M   'P 1'
#
loop_
_entity.id
_entity.type
_entity.pdbx_description
1 polymer ?
#
loop_
_entity_poly.entity_id
_entity_poly.type
_entity_poly.pdbx_seq_one_letter_code
_entity_poly.pdbx_strand_id
1 'polypeptide(L)'
;MPEQKNVQTWRITHVIIYVCAIGTSLGALLSYRGMNRTLQIDMDKCMLYSKPWLEISQKTGNCRIDLARTEWSSHGLCNFVLFAMLASFVYSIIALWFFLMCAPSTRGVQEDSIVHIWKIVPPASLFSSLLLLLTFAMAWKVTVGIRTFFISLESAVHHNCTTKSGAPAVWENSNVADLYNERVITQILVWFMVLSWIMATLTLAVRCATAADFSSLSEGNPR
;
A
#
# COMPACT_ATOMS: atom_id res chain seq x y z
N MET A 1 -27.63 20.41 19.11
CA MET A 1 -26.63 19.55 19.80
C MET A 1 -26.37 18.17 19.16
N PRO A 2 -27.32 17.45 18.52
CA PRO A 2 -27.01 16.16 17.86
C PRO A 2 -26.17 16.32 16.57
N GLU A 3 -26.35 17.40 15.82
CA GLU A 3 -25.63 17.62 14.55
C GLU A 3 -24.12 17.83 14.71
N GLN A 4 -23.68 18.59 15.72
CA GLN A 4 -22.25 18.76 16.02
C GLN A 4 -21.55 17.46 16.41
N LYS A 5 -22.26 16.53 17.08
CA LYS A 5 -21.71 15.19 17.39
C LYS A 5 -21.49 14.37 16.13
N ASN A 6 -22.42 14.40 15.17
CA ASN A 6 -22.29 13.65 13.91
C ASN A 6 -21.09 14.12 13.07
N VAL A 7 -20.87 15.43 12.93
CA VAL A 7 -19.72 15.97 12.18
C VAL A 7 -18.38 15.59 12.83
N GLN A 8 -18.31 15.61 14.17
CA GLN A 8 -17.12 15.18 14.91
C GLN A 8 -16.83 13.68 14.72
N THR A 9 -17.86 12.83 14.74
CA THR A 9 -17.72 11.39 14.50
C THR A 9 -17.17 11.10 13.11
N TRP A 10 -17.76 11.69 12.06
CA TRP A 10 -17.26 11.52 10.68
C TRP A 10 -15.80 11.92 10.54
N ARG A 11 -15.41 13.05 11.13
CA ARG A 11 -14.02 13.53 11.12
C ARG A 11 -13.07 12.53 11.79
N ILE A 12 -13.40 12.06 12.99
CA ILE A 12 -12.58 11.08 13.72
C ILE A 12 -12.43 9.80 12.90
N THR A 13 -13.52 9.32 12.29
CA THR A 13 -13.50 8.15 11.40
C THR A 13 -12.55 8.35 10.22
N HIS A 14 -12.63 9.47 9.50
CA HIS A 14 -11.71 9.76 8.39
C HIS A 14 -10.26 9.82 8.85
N VAL A 15 -9.97 10.50 9.97
CA VAL A 15 -8.61 10.61 10.53
C VAL A 15 -8.04 9.22 10.83
N ILE A 16 -8.79 8.35 11.49
CA ILE A 16 -8.35 6.98 11.80
C ILE A 16 -8.06 6.21 10.50
N ILE A 17 -8.97 6.26 9.53
CA ILE A 17 -8.81 5.56 8.25
C ILE A 17 -7.55 6.03 7.52
N TYR A 18 -7.30 7.34 7.41
CA TYR A 18 -6.12 7.86 6.72
C TYR A 18 -4.82 7.60 7.49
N VAL A 19 -4.83 7.59 8.82
CA VAL A 19 -3.65 7.16 9.61
C VAL A 19 -3.33 5.69 9.35
N CYS A 20 -4.35 4.82 9.29
CA CYS A 20 -4.17 3.41 8.90
C CYS A 20 -3.65 3.29 7.46
N ALA A 21 -4.17 4.09 6.52
CA ALA A 21 -3.71 4.12 5.14
C ALA A 21 -2.23 4.54 5.04
N ILE A 22 -1.79 5.53 5.82
CA ILE A 22 -0.38 5.95 5.90
C ILE A 22 0.49 4.80 6.40
N GLY A 23 0.13 4.19 7.53
CA GLY A 23 0.91 3.11 8.15
C GLY A 23 1.03 1.89 7.25
N THR A 24 -0.08 1.47 6.62
CA THR A 24 -0.11 0.33 5.71
C THR A 24 0.63 0.61 4.40
N SER A 25 0.55 1.82 3.84
CA SER A 25 1.29 2.22 2.64
C SER A 25 2.79 2.25 2.89
N LEU A 26 3.22 2.85 4.01
CA LEU A 26 4.63 2.88 4.40
C LEU A 26 5.16 1.47 4.68
N GLY A 27 4.40 0.65 5.40
CA GLY A 27 4.74 -0.74 5.65
C GLY A 27 4.87 -1.55 4.36
N ALA A 28 3.94 -1.41 3.42
CA ALA A 28 3.99 -2.09 2.13
C ALA A 28 5.23 -1.67 1.31
N LEU A 29 5.57 -0.38 1.32
CA LEU A 29 6.76 0.14 0.64
C LEU A 29 8.06 -0.40 1.25
N LEU A 30 8.15 -0.39 2.58
CA LEU A 30 9.33 -0.87 3.31
C LEU A 30 9.52 -2.38 3.16
N SER A 31 8.44 -3.16 3.27
CA SER A 31 8.49 -4.62 3.10
C SER A 31 8.85 -5.03 1.67
N TYR A 32 8.26 -4.38 0.65
CA TYR A 32 8.61 -4.62 -0.75
C TYR A 32 10.08 -4.26 -1.04
N ARG A 33 10.58 -3.14 -0.51
CA ARG A 33 12.01 -2.78 -0.64
C ARG A 33 12.93 -3.70 0.15
N GLY A 34 12.52 -4.15 1.33
CA GLY A 34 13.25 -5.13 2.14
C GLY A 34 13.51 -6.40 1.33
N MET A 35 12.47 -6.93 0.70
CA MET A 35 12.57 -8.12 -0.16
C MET A 35 13.52 -7.94 -1.33
N ASN A 36 13.51 -6.79 -2.01
CA ASN A 36 14.47 -6.49 -3.08
C ASN A 36 15.91 -6.38 -2.56
N ARG A 37 16.10 -5.81 -1.36
CA ARG A 37 17.40 -5.70 -0.70
C ARG A 37 17.94 -7.07 -0.30
N THR A 38 17.11 -7.93 0.26
CA THR A 38 17.47 -9.31 0.62
C THR A 38 18.00 -10.07 -0.60
N LEU A 39 17.41 -9.83 -1.77
CA LEU A 39 17.84 -10.45 -3.02
C LEU A 39 19.00 -9.72 -3.74
N GLN A 40 19.56 -8.64 -3.15
CA GLN A 40 20.56 -7.77 -3.76
C GLN A 40 20.19 -7.36 -5.20
N ILE A 41 18.90 -7.17 -5.44
CA ILE A 41 18.37 -6.81 -6.74
C ILE A 41 18.69 -5.33 -6.95
N ASP A 42 19.51 -5.03 -7.96
CA ASP A 42 19.73 -3.65 -8.41
C ASP A 42 18.38 -2.98 -8.66
N MET A 43 18.29 -1.67 -8.43
CA MET A 43 17.04 -0.89 -8.55
C MET A 43 16.35 -1.02 -9.92
N ASP A 44 17.09 -1.47 -10.93
CA ASP A 44 16.65 -1.66 -12.31
C ASP A 44 15.93 -3.00 -12.54
N LYS A 45 16.04 -3.96 -11.63
CA LYS A 45 15.51 -5.33 -11.82
C LYS A 45 14.18 -5.52 -11.07
N CYS A 46 13.20 -6.12 -11.74
CA CYS A 46 11.87 -6.37 -11.16
C CYS A 46 11.70 -7.84 -10.75
N MET A 47 11.57 -8.09 -9.45
CA MET A 47 11.33 -9.43 -8.89
C MET A 47 9.96 -10.01 -9.25
N LEU A 48 8.95 -9.16 -9.45
CA LEU A 48 7.59 -9.62 -9.72
C LEU A 48 7.53 -10.32 -11.08
N TYR A 49 7.03 -11.57 -11.12
CA TYR A 49 7.01 -12.40 -12.33
C TYR A 49 8.38 -12.75 -12.91
N SER A 50 9.49 -12.53 -12.18
CA SER A 50 10.78 -13.00 -12.64
C SER A 50 10.88 -14.52 -12.53
N LYS A 51 11.70 -15.11 -13.42
CA LYS A 51 11.99 -16.54 -13.41
C LYS A 51 13.44 -16.73 -12.96
N PRO A 52 13.69 -17.08 -11.68
CA PRO A 52 15.04 -17.26 -11.18
C PRO A 52 15.72 -18.44 -11.87
N TRP A 53 16.98 -18.25 -12.28
CA TRP A 53 17.76 -19.35 -12.84
C TRP A 53 18.37 -20.19 -11.72
N LEU A 54 18.13 -21.50 -11.76
CA LEU A 54 18.60 -22.46 -10.76
C LEU A 54 19.66 -23.37 -11.37
N GLU A 55 20.86 -23.37 -10.80
CA GLU A 55 21.89 -24.35 -11.11
C GLU A 55 21.89 -25.45 -10.06
N ILE A 56 21.48 -26.66 -10.45
CA ILE A 56 21.46 -27.83 -9.58
C ILE A 56 22.68 -28.70 -9.90
N SER A 57 23.62 -28.79 -8.94
CA SER A 57 24.75 -29.72 -9.04
C SER A 57 24.28 -31.13 -8.73
N GLN A 58 24.10 -31.95 -9.77
CA GLN A 58 23.74 -33.37 -9.64
C GLN A 58 24.74 -34.20 -8.81
N LYS A 59 26.00 -33.73 -8.67
CA LYS A 59 27.06 -34.46 -7.98
C LYS A 59 27.09 -34.24 -6.47
N THR A 60 26.62 -33.08 -6.00
CA THR A 60 26.70 -32.69 -4.58
C THR A 60 25.34 -32.44 -3.95
N GLY A 61 24.26 -32.43 -4.74
CA GLY A 61 22.94 -32.00 -4.28
C GLY A 61 22.84 -30.48 -4.00
N ASN A 62 23.95 -29.74 -4.11
CA ASN A 62 23.96 -28.30 -3.92
C ASN A 62 23.28 -27.61 -5.09
N CYS A 63 22.45 -26.63 -4.80
CA CYS A 63 21.76 -25.88 -5.83
C CYS A 63 21.80 -24.37 -5.54
N ARG A 64 22.07 -23.60 -6.59
CA ARG A 64 22.46 -22.19 -6.56
C ARG A 64 21.49 -21.37 -7.41
N ILE A 65 21.08 -20.21 -6.90
CA ILE A 65 20.33 -19.23 -7.70
C ILE A 65 21.35 -18.33 -8.41
N ASP A 66 21.29 -18.25 -9.73
CA ASP A 66 22.09 -17.33 -10.54
C ASP A 66 21.27 -16.09 -10.93
N LEU A 67 21.43 -15.01 -10.16
CA LEU A 67 20.74 -13.74 -10.38
C LEU A 67 21.17 -13.01 -11.66
N ALA A 68 22.35 -13.32 -12.20
CA ALA A 68 22.83 -12.73 -13.45
C ALA A 68 22.14 -13.35 -14.68
N ARG A 69 21.70 -14.61 -14.55
CA ARG A 69 20.96 -15.35 -15.60
C ARG A 69 19.45 -15.32 -15.43
N THR A 70 18.95 -14.80 -14.30
CA THR A 70 17.51 -14.64 -14.05
C THR A 70 16.85 -13.78 -15.12
N GLU A 71 15.73 -14.27 -15.66
CA GLU A 71 14.86 -13.47 -16.52
C GLU A 71 14.07 -12.50 -15.65
N TRP A 72 14.46 -11.24 -15.66
CA TRP A 72 13.80 -10.17 -14.93
C TRP A 72 12.56 -9.68 -15.67
N SER A 73 11.55 -9.27 -14.91
CA SER A 73 10.31 -8.71 -15.46
C SER A 73 10.48 -7.25 -15.89
N SER A 74 9.45 -6.69 -16.52
CA SER A 74 9.46 -5.32 -17.04
C SER A 74 9.66 -4.27 -15.93
N HIS A 75 10.54 -3.30 -16.20
CA HIS A 75 10.78 -2.14 -15.33
C HIS A 75 9.49 -1.33 -15.10
N GLY A 76 8.63 -1.24 -16.12
CA GLY A 76 7.35 -0.53 -16.03
C GLY A 76 6.41 -1.13 -14.97
N LEU A 77 6.47 -2.45 -14.75
CA LEU A 77 5.69 -3.12 -13.72
C LEU A 77 6.16 -2.71 -12.31
N CYS A 78 7.47 -2.72 -12.07
CA CYS A 78 8.04 -2.32 -10.77
C CYS A 78 7.74 -0.85 -10.48
N ASN A 79 7.93 0.01 -11.50
CA ASN A 79 7.66 1.44 -11.40
C ASN A 79 6.18 1.70 -11.10
N PHE A 80 5.26 0.98 -11.74
CA PHE A 80 3.83 1.07 -11.43
C PHE A 80 3.53 0.68 -9.98
N VAL A 81 4.08 -0.43 -9.49
CA VAL A 81 3.84 -0.91 -8.12
C VAL A 81 4.38 0.09 -7.09
N LEU A 82 5.61 0.55 -7.27
CA LEU A 82 6.25 1.55 -6.41
C LEU A 82 5.49 2.89 -6.45
N PHE A 83 5.09 3.32 -7.65
CA PHE A 83 4.29 4.53 -7.82
C PHE A 83 2.97 4.42 -7.08
N ALA A 84 2.23 3.31 -7.21
CA ALA A 84 0.94 3.14 -6.53
C ALA A 84 1.08 3.13 -5.00
N MET A 85 2.12 2.48 -4.45
CA MET A 85 2.42 2.52 -3.01
C MET A 85 2.77 3.94 -2.55
N LEU A 86 3.62 4.66 -3.29
CA LEU A 86 4.04 6.01 -2.96
C LEU A 86 2.87 7.00 -3.08
N ALA A 87 2.09 6.91 -4.15
CA ALA A 87 0.89 7.71 -4.36
C ALA A 87 -0.07 7.50 -3.19
N SER A 88 -0.35 6.24 -2.82
CA SER A 88 -1.18 5.92 -1.65
C SER A 88 -0.70 6.61 -0.37
N PHE A 89 0.61 6.54 -0.09
CA PHE A 89 1.21 7.22 1.06
C PHE A 89 1.02 8.74 1.02
N VAL A 90 1.39 9.39 -0.09
CA VAL A 90 1.33 10.85 -0.26
C VAL A 90 -0.13 11.34 -0.19
N TYR A 91 -1.05 10.71 -0.91
CA TYR A 91 -2.45 11.11 -0.92
C TYR A 91 -3.12 10.91 0.44
N SER A 92 -2.73 9.89 1.21
CA SER A 92 -3.25 9.70 2.57
C SER A 92 -2.82 10.83 3.51
N ILE A 93 -1.59 11.34 3.36
CA ILE A 93 -1.10 12.51 4.14
C ILE A 93 -1.88 13.77 3.76
N ILE A 94 -2.06 14.02 2.46
CA ILE A 94 -2.80 15.19 1.96
C ILE A 94 -4.26 15.13 2.46
N ALA A 95 -4.91 13.96 2.34
CA ALA A 95 -6.27 13.78 2.81
C ALA A 95 -6.39 13.98 4.33
N LEU A 96 -5.47 13.39 5.11
CA LEU A 96 -5.41 13.60 6.56
C LEU A 96 -5.29 15.08 6.91
N TRP A 97 -4.40 15.81 6.22
CA TRP A 97 -4.22 17.24 6.42
C TRP A 97 -5.50 18.04 6.18
N PHE A 98 -6.24 17.76 5.09
CA PHE A 98 -7.53 18.40 4.83
C PHE A 98 -8.56 18.13 5.95
N PHE A 99 -8.68 16.89 6.41
CA PHE A 99 -9.63 16.54 7.48
C PHE A 99 -9.25 17.09 8.86
N LEU A 100 -7.95 17.32 9.11
CA LEU A 100 -7.47 18.01 10.30
C LEU A 100 -7.73 19.52 10.24
N MET A 101 -7.46 20.16 9.10
CA MET A 101 -7.70 21.60 8.90
C MET A 101 -9.19 21.97 8.93
N CYS A 102 -10.08 21.03 8.58
CA CYS A 102 -11.53 21.22 8.73
C CYS A 102 -12.04 21.12 10.17
N ALA A 103 -11.16 21.00 11.18
CA ALA A 103 -11.58 21.02 12.57
C ALA A 103 -12.02 22.43 13.00
N PRO A 104 -13.18 22.58 13.67
CA PRO A 104 -13.53 23.85 14.29
C PRO A 104 -12.44 24.23 15.29
N SER A 105 -11.90 25.44 15.16
CA SER A 105 -11.09 26.07 16.20
C SER A 105 -11.88 26.01 17.51
N THR A 106 -11.31 25.37 18.54
CA THR A 106 -11.84 25.38 19.92
C THR A 106 -11.85 26.79 20.55
N ARG A 107 -11.33 27.80 19.86
CA ARG A 107 -11.40 29.20 20.26
C ARG A 107 -12.53 29.91 19.53
N GLY A 108 -13.74 29.78 20.07
CA GLY A 108 -14.76 30.83 20.20
C GLY A 108 -15.24 31.66 18.99
N VAL A 109 -14.73 31.47 17.78
CA VAL A 109 -15.15 32.20 16.59
C VAL A 109 -15.50 31.18 15.53
N GLN A 110 -16.79 30.94 15.40
CA GLN A 110 -17.41 29.95 14.52
C GLN A 110 -17.48 30.42 13.05
N GLU A 111 -16.80 31.52 12.70
CA GLU A 111 -16.95 32.20 11.41
C GLU A 111 -15.84 31.90 10.39
N ASP A 112 -14.65 31.43 10.80
CA ASP A 112 -13.53 31.24 9.86
C ASP A 112 -13.06 29.78 9.74
N SER A 113 -13.97 28.86 9.44
CA SER A 113 -13.54 27.63 8.76
C SER A 113 -13.24 28.00 7.30
N ILE A 114 -11.95 28.18 7.00
CA ILE A 114 -11.41 28.67 5.71
C ILE A 114 -11.92 27.87 4.49
N VAL A 115 -12.43 26.65 4.69
CA VAL A 115 -13.03 25.83 3.63
C VAL A 115 -14.28 25.12 4.13
N HIS A 116 -15.43 25.42 3.53
CA HIS A 116 -16.66 24.67 3.78
C HIS A 116 -16.46 23.18 3.45
N ILE A 117 -16.75 22.32 4.42
CA ILE A 117 -16.54 20.87 4.38
C ILE A 117 -17.15 20.22 3.12
N TRP A 118 -18.34 20.66 2.69
CA TRP A 118 -19.02 20.11 1.51
C TRP A 118 -18.25 20.29 0.19
N LYS A 119 -17.31 21.24 0.10
CA LYS A 119 -16.50 21.46 -1.12
C LYS A 119 -15.35 20.46 -1.25
N ILE A 120 -14.93 19.84 -0.14
CA ILE A 120 -13.79 18.93 -0.08
C ILE A 120 -14.23 17.47 -0.28
N VAL A 121 -15.41 17.11 0.21
CA VAL A 121 -15.90 15.73 0.22
C VAL A 121 -16.06 15.14 -1.20
N PRO A 122 -16.67 15.83 -2.19
CA PRO A 122 -16.83 15.25 -3.52
C PRO A 122 -15.50 15.02 -4.27
N PRO A 123 -14.55 15.99 -4.32
CA PRO A 123 -13.22 15.72 -4.87
C PRO A 123 -12.48 14.60 -4.13
N ALA A 124 -12.54 14.56 -2.79
CA ALA A 124 -11.91 13.51 -2.00
C ALA A 124 -12.49 12.12 -2.33
N SER A 125 -13.81 12.02 -2.54
CA SER A 125 -14.47 10.77 -2.93
C SER A 125 -13.99 10.25 -4.28
N LEU A 126 -13.84 11.14 -5.27
CA LEU A 126 -13.31 10.80 -6.58
C LEU A 126 -11.84 10.32 -6.49
N PHE A 127 -10.99 11.05 -5.79
CA PHE A 127 -9.58 10.67 -5.60
C PHE A 127 -9.44 9.36 -4.82
N SER A 128 -10.23 9.15 -3.76
CA SER A 128 -10.24 7.89 -3.00
C SER A 128 -10.66 6.71 -3.88
N SER A 129 -11.64 6.90 -4.78
CA SER A 129 -12.07 5.86 -5.73
C SER A 129 -10.97 5.51 -6.75
N LEU A 130 -10.27 6.52 -7.27
CA LEU A 130 -9.13 6.30 -8.18
C LEU A 130 -7.99 5.56 -7.48
N LEU A 131 -7.68 5.95 -6.24
CA LEU A 131 -6.65 5.30 -5.42
C LEU A 131 -7.04 3.88 -5.03
N LEU A 132 -8.32 3.60 -4.78
CA LEU A 132 -8.82 2.25 -4.58
C LEU A 132 -8.53 1.37 -5.81
N LEU A 133 -8.86 1.84 -7.01
CA LEU A 133 -8.60 1.08 -8.24
C LEU A 133 -7.09 0.85 -8.46
N LEU A 134 -6.28 1.89 -8.25
CA LEU A 134 -4.83 1.80 -8.39
C LEU A 134 -4.21 0.82 -7.39
N THR A 135 -4.58 0.92 -6.12
CA THR A 135 -4.05 0.06 -5.06
C THR A 135 -4.54 -1.38 -5.22
N PHE A 136 -5.77 -1.61 -5.68
CA PHE A 136 -6.28 -2.95 -5.99
C PHE A 136 -5.50 -3.60 -7.14
N ALA A 137 -5.32 -2.88 -8.26
CA ALA A 137 -4.56 -3.38 -9.40
C ALA A 137 -3.10 -3.68 -9.03
N MET A 138 -2.50 -2.83 -8.18
CA MET A 138 -1.17 -3.05 -7.63
C MET A 138 -1.12 -4.30 -6.73
N ALA A 139 -2.02 -4.42 -5.75
CA ALA A 139 -2.05 -5.53 -4.81
C ALA A 139 -2.23 -6.88 -5.53
N TRP A 140 -3.08 -6.91 -6.57
CA TRP A 140 -3.23 -8.05 -7.45
C TRP A 140 -1.91 -8.43 -8.14
N LYS A 141 -1.26 -7.45 -8.80
CA LYS A 141 0.00 -7.67 -9.51
C LYS A 141 1.13 -8.12 -8.58
N VAL A 142 1.22 -7.55 -7.38
CA VAL A 142 2.18 -7.96 -6.35
C VAL A 142 1.90 -9.38 -5.89
N THR A 143 0.65 -9.72 -5.57
CA THR A 143 0.28 -11.04 -5.08
C THR A 143 0.61 -12.13 -6.11
N VAL A 144 0.20 -11.94 -7.36
CA VAL A 144 0.45 -12.91 -8.45
C VAL A 144 1.92 -12.93 -8.84
N GLY A 145 2.58 -11.77 -8.92
CA GLY A 145 3.99 -11.66 -9.30
C GLY A 145 4.93 -12.32 -8.28
N ILE A 146 4.70 -12.10 -6.98
CA ILE A 146 5.43 -12.79 -5.91
C ILE A 146 5.13 -14.28 -5.96
N ARG A 147 3.87 -14.69 -6.10
CA ARG A 147 3.52 -16.12 -6.18
C ARG A 147 4.26 -16.83 -7.31
N THR A 148 4.34 -16.20 -8.48
CA THR A 148 5.05 -16.76 -9.64
C THR A 148 6.54 -16.96 -9.36
N PHE A 149 7.19 -15.94 -8.77
CA PHE A 149 8.60 -16.02 -8.39
C PHE A 149 8.86 -17.16 -7.39
N PHE A 150 8.03 -17.29 -6.36
CA PHE A 150 8.21 -18.31 -5.33
C PHE A 150 7.84 -19.73 -5.78
N ILE A 151 6.89 -19.91 -6.72
CA ILE A 151 6.61 -21.23 -7.31
C ILE A 151 7.85 -21.75 -8.04
N SER A 152 8.56 -20.89 -8.77
CA SER A 152 9.83 -21.26 -9.41
C SER A 152 10.95 -21.59 -8.42
N LEU A 153 10.84 -21.13 -7.17
CA LEU A 153 11.77 -21.43 -6.07
C LEU A 153 11.34 -22.65 -5.26
N GLU A 154 10.09 -23.10 -5.35
CA GLU A 154 9.56 -24.24 -4.60
C GLU A 154 10.29 -25.54 -4.95
N SER A 155 10.67 -25.72 -6.23
CA SER A 155 11.52 -26.83 -6.66
C SER A 155 12.91 -26.81 -6.01
N ALA A 156 13.43 -25.62 -5.69
CA ALA A 156 14.72 -25.44 -5.01
C ALA A 156 14.64 -25.78 -3.51
N VAL A 157 13.50 -25.49 -2.87
CA VAL A 157 13.26 -25.85 -1.45
C VAL A 157 13.25 -27.37 -1.28
N HIS A 158 12.63 -28.11 -2.20
CA HIS A 158 12.60 -29.57 -2.14
C HIS A 158 13.98 -30.25 -2.24
N HIS A 159 14.99 -29.56 -2.77
CA HIS A 159 16.33 -30.11 -2.99
C HIS A 159 17.37 -29.60 -1.97
N ASN A 160 16.96 -28.94 -0.88
CA ASN A 160 17.87 -28.34 0.12
C ASN A 160 18.97 -27.45 -0.51
N CYS A 161 18.60 -26.65 -1.51
CA CYS A 161 19.49 -25.75 -2.23
C CYS A 161 20.14 -24.72 -1.28
N THR A 162 21.46 -24.50 -1.42
CA THR A 162 22.22 -23.46 -0.69
C THR A 162 22.66 -22.35 -1.65
N THR A 163 22.28 -21.11 -1.37
CA THR A 163 22.52 -19.93 -2.22
C THR A 163 23.97 -19.42 -2.12
N LYS A 164 24.98 -20.24 -2.40
CA LYS A 164 26.38 -19.75 -2.51
C LYS A 164 26.64 -19.23 -3.92
N SER A 165 26.70 -17.90 -4.09
CA SER A 165 27.21 -17.30 -5.32
C SER A 165 28.73 -17.47 -5.40
N GLY A 166 29.28 -17.64 -6.61
CA GLY A 166 30.73 -17.76 -6.86
C GLY A 166 31.51 -16.44 -6.77
N ALA A 167 30.97 -15.40 -6.12
CA ALA A 167 31.67 -14.17 -5.74
C ALA A 167 31.76 -14.12 -4.20
N PRO A 168 32.72 -13.40 -3.58
CA PRO A 168 32.93 -13.40 -2.13
C PRO A 168 31.86 -12.55 -1.41
N ALA A 169 30.60 -12.94 -1.55
CA ALA A 169 29.45 -12.40 -0.85
C ALA A 169 28.59 -13.56 -0.39
N VAL A 170 29.16 -14.34 0.54
CA VAL A 170 28.58 -14.59 1.85
C VAL A 170 27.07 -14.27 1.93
N TRP A 171 26.23 -15.26 1.59
CA TRP A 171 24.98 -15.46 2.32
C TRP A 171 25.34 -16.12 3.65
N GLU A 172 26.05 -15.41 4.53
CA GLU A 172 25.99 -15.71 5.96
C GLU A 172 24.69 -15.08 6.46
N ASN A 173 23.72 -15.93 6.77
CA ASN A 173 22.65 -15.66 7.72
C ASN A 173 21.49 -14.73 7.31
N SER A 174 21.18 -14.53 6.03
CA SER A 174 19.81 -14.14 5.64
C SER A 174 19.07 -15.40 5.17
N ASN A 175 18.25 -15.96 6.04
CA ASN A 175 17.61 -17.25 5.81
C ASN A 175 16.61 -17.13 4.66
N VAL A 176 16.46 -18.17 3.83
CA VAL A 176 15.33 -18.28 2.89
C VAL A 176 13.99 -18.08 3.64
N ALA A 177 13.93 -18.50 4.91
CA ALA A 177 12.83 -18.22 5.82
C ALA A 177 12.52 -16.72 5.98
N ASP A 178 13.54 -15.85 6.00
CA ASP A 178 13.36 -14.39 6.10
C ASP A 178 12.71 -13.84 4.83
N LEU A 179 13.14 -14.33 3.66
CA LEU A 179 12.52 -13.97 2.37
C LEU A 179 11.06 -14.45 2.28
N TYR A 180 10.75 -15.62 2.82
CA TYR A 180 9.37 -16.13 2.94
C TYR A 180 8.53 -15.28 3.90
N ASN A 181 9.09 -14.87 5.04
CA ASN A 181 8.44 -13.99 6.00
C ASN A 181 8.17 -12.60 5.39
N GLU A 182 9.15 -12.02 4.70
CA GLU A 182 9.01 -10.75 3.98
C GLU A 182 7.93 -10.81 2.90
N ARG A 183 7.82 -11.94 2.18
CA ARG A 183 6.70 -12.20 1.25
C ARG A 183 5.35 -12.10 1.95
N VAL A 184 5.18 -12.81 3.06
CA VAL A 184 3.89 -12.86 3.78
C VAL A 184 3.52 -11.48 4.30
N ILE A 185 4.48 -10.78 4.92
CA ILE A 185 4.30 -9.41 5.42
C ILE A 185 3.92 -8.46 4.28
N THR A 186 4.64 -8.52 3.14
CA THR A 186 4.36 -7.68 1.97
C THR A 186 2.94 -7.92 1.46
N GLN A 187 2.52 -9.18 1.30
CA GLN A 187 1.18 -9.53 0.84
C GLN A 187 0.09 -9.02 1.80
N ILE A 188 0.28 -9.21 3.10
CA ILE A 188 -0.67 -8.73 4.11
C ILE A 188 -0.80 -7.20 4.05
N LEU A 189 0.32 -6.47 3.99
CA LEU A 189 0.32 -5.01 4.02
C LEU A 189 -0.28 -4.40 2.75
N VAL A 190 -0.05 -4.96 1.56
CA VAL A 190 -0.68 -4.44 0.33
C VAL A 190 -2.19 -4.63 0.35
N TRP A 191 -2.70 -5.72 0.91
CA TRP A 191 -4.15 -5.93 1.06
C TRP A 191 -4.76 -5.06 2.16
N PHE A 192 -4.07 -4.83 3.28
CA PHE A 192 -4.51 -3.86 4.28
C PHE A 192 -4.55 -2.42 3.74
N MET A 193 -3.63 -2.07 2.85
CA MET A 193 -3.67 -0.79 2.15
C MET A 193 -4.92 -0.70 1.26
N VAL A 194 -5.25 -1.74 0.49
CA VAL A 194 -6.51 -1.80 -0.29
C VAL A 194 -7.73 -1.66 0.62
N LEU A 195 -7.78 -2.40 1.73
CA LEU A 195 -8.86 -2.31 2.70
C LEU A 195 -9.02 -0.89 3.26
N SER A 196 -7.91 -0.19 3.52
CA SER A 196 -7.94 1.20 3.98
C SER A 196 -8.59 2.13 2.95
N TRP A 197 -8.31 1.93 1.65
CA TRP A 197 -8.94 2.70 0.57
C TRP A 197 -10.40 2.30 0.31
N ILE A 198 -10.78 1.03 0.51
CA ILE A 198 -12.18 0.59 0.49
C ILE A 198 -12.95 1.35 1.59
N MET A 199 -12.42 1.33 2.81
CA MET A 199 -13.04 2.02 3.94
C MET A 199 -13.13 3.52 3.69
N ALA A 200 -12.05 4.17 3.23
CA ALA A 200 -12.07 5.60 2.90
C ALA A 200 -13.14 5.94 1.86
N THR A 201 -13.22 5.17 0.78
CA THR A 201 -14.18 5.37 -0.31
C THR A 201 -15.61 5.15 0.16
N LEU A 202 -15.85 4.07 0.93
CA LEU A 202 -17.17 3.76 1.47
C LEU A 202 -17.65 4.84 2.45
N THR A 203 -16.79 5.28 3.38
CA THR A 203 -17.11 6.34 4.33
C THR A 203 -17.47 7.64 3.60
N LEU A 204 -16.71 8.03 2.57
CA LEU A 204 -17.02 9.21 1.76
C LEU A 204 -18.31 9.05 0.95
N ALA A 205 -18.55 7.87 0.36
CA ALA A 205 -19.77 7.59 -0.39
C ALA A 205 -21.02 7.65 0.51
N VAL A 206 -20.96 7.07 1.71
CA VAL A 206 -22.05 7.15 2.70
C VAL A 206 -22.27 8.60 3.15
N ARG A 207 -21.20 9.36 3.39
CA ARG A 207 -21.30 10.78 3.76
C ARG A 207 -21.95 11.62 2.64
N CYS A 208 -21.61 11.37 1.38
CA CYS A 208 -22.27 11.99 0.23
C CYS A 208 -23.75 11.59 0.14
N ALA A 209 -24.07 10.29 0.26
CA ALA A 209 -25.43 9.77 0.13
C ALA A 209 -26.37 10.23 1.25
N THR A 210 -25.85 10.36 2.47
CA THR A 210 -26.60 10.86 3.63
C THR A 210 -26.76 12.37 3.66
N ALA A 211 -26.17 13.08 2.68
CA ALA A 211 -26.15 14.55 2.63
C ALA A 211 -25.76 15.19 3.97
N ALA A 212 -24.88 14.52 4.73
CA ALA A 212 -24.55 14.88 6.11
C ALA A 212 -23.96 16.29 6.25
N ASP A 213 -23.45 16.85 5.14
CA ASP A 213 -22.88 18.20 5.07
C ASP A 213 -23.86 19.25 4.49
N PHE A 214 -25.06 18.86 4.03
CA PHE A 214 -26.09 19.75 3.45
C PHE A 214 -27.29 20.00 4.38
N SER A 215 -27.46 19.24 5.47
CA SER A 215 -28.57 19.44 6.40
C SER A 215 -28.52 20.81 7.12
N SER A 216 -27.35 21.45 7.17
CA SER A 216 -27.15 22.77 7.77
C SER A 216 -27.65 23.94 6.91
N LEU A 217 -28.03 23.73 5.65
CA LEU A 217 -28.59 24.78 4.78
C LEU A 217 -30.13 24.92 4.91
N SER A 218 -30.80 24.04 5.65
CA SER A 218 -32.26 24.04 5.77
C SER A 218 -32.81 24.87 6.93
N GLU A 219 -31.97 25.33 7.87
CA GLU A 219 -32.42 26.13 9.03
C GLU A 219 -32.21 27.65 8.87
N GLY A 220 -31.85 28.10 7.66
CA GLY A 220 -31.72 29.52 7.32
C GLY A 220 -32.83 30.01 6.40
N ASN A 221 -34.02 30.26 6.98
CA ASN A 221 -35.07 31.22 6.57
C ASN A 221 -36.48 30.58 6.57
N PRO A 222 -37.37 31.06 7.45
CA PRO A 222 -38.46 31.85 6.91
C PRO A 222 -38.73 33.15 7.70
N ARG A 223 -38.65 34.26 6.96
CA ARG A 223 -39.09 35.64 7.22
C ARG A 223 -38.07 36.58 7.87
#